data_AF-A0A7G8GTX9-F1
#
_entry.id   AF-A0A7G8GTX9-F1
#
_cell.length_a   1.000
_cell.length_b   1.000
_cell.length_c   1.000
_cell.angle_alpha   90.00
_cell.angle_beta   90.00
_cell.angle_gamma   90.00
#
_symmetry.space_group_name_H-M   'P 1'
#
loop_
_entity.id
_entity.type
_entity.pdbx_description
1 polymer ?
#
loop_
_entity_poly.entity_id
_entity_poly.type
_entity_poly.pdbx_seq_one_letter_code
_entity_poly.pdbx_strand_id
1 'polypeptide(L)' 'MEPIALTLGQKFEVEKFSREIDNSDDLASLRSIAKDLLLAWKQQEAASAWIVRQQSQGL' A
#
# COMPACT_ATOMS: atom_id res chain seq x y z
N MET A 1 -6.51 16.90 -12.28
CA MET A 1 -6.85 15.52 -11.87
C MET A 1 -7.21 15.62 -10.40
N GLU A 2 -8.43 15.25 -10.00
CA GLU A 2 -8.77 15.23 -8.58
C GLU A 2 -7.83 14.26 -7.83
N PRO A 3 -7.46 14.53 -6.58
CA PRO A 3 -6.65 13.61 -5.79
C PRO A 3 -7.34 12.25 -5.71
N ILE A 4 -6.61 11.17 -5.96
CA ILE A 4 -7.12 9.82 -5.71
C ILE A 4 -7.33 9.70 -4.19
N ALA A 5 -8.59 9.75 -3.77
CA ALA A 5 -8.96 9.54 -2.38
C ALA A 5 -8.91 8.04 -2.06
N LEU A 6 -8.46 7.70 -0.83
CA LEU A 6 -8.58 6.34 -0.34
C LEU A 6 -10.04 5.93 -0.24
N THR A 7 -10.36 4.73 -0.73
CA THR A 7 -11.66 4.10 -0.50
C THR A 7 -11.87 3.82 0.98
N LEU A 8 -13.11 3.60 1.40
CA LEU A 8 -13.41 3.23 2.79
C LEU A 8 -12.63 1.97 3.22
N GLY A 9 -12.55 0.96 2.34
CA GLY A 9 -11.78 -0.26 2.60
C GLY A 9 -10.28 0.02 2.78
N GLN A 10 -9.70 0.88 1.92
CA GLN A 10 -8.29 1.26 2.06
C GLN A 10 -8.02 2.00 3.38
N LYS A 11 -8.96 2.82 3.86
CA LYS A 11 -8.82 3.48 5.17
C LYS A 11 -8.83 2.48 6.34
N PHE A 12 -9.64 1.42 6.25
CA PHE A 12 -9.63 0.34 7.25
C PHE A 12 -8.32 -0.45 7.25
N GLU A 13 -7.77 -0.76 6.07
CA GLU A 13 -6.47 -1.43 5.99
C GLU A 13 -5.34 -0.57 6.59
N VAL A 14 -5.34 0.74 6.33
CA VAL A 14 -4.41 1.67 6.97
C VAL A 14 -4.54 1.59 8.50
N GLU A 15 -5.76 1.70 9.02
CA GLU A 15 -6.01 1.63 10.46
C GLU A 15 -5.55 0.30 11.08
N LYS A 16 -5.76 -0.82 10.38
CA LYS A 16 -5.31 -2.14 10.81
C LYS A 16 -3.79 -2.21 10.93
N PHE A 17 -3.06 -1.81 9.89
CA PHE A 17 -1.59 -1.82 9.92
C PHE A 17 -1.03 -0.82 10.91
N SER A 18 -1.65 0.34 11.07
CA SER A 18 -1.28 1.32 12.12
C SER A 18 -1.36 0.68 13.51
N ARG A 19 -2.47 0.00 13.84
CA ARG A 19 -2.59 -0.71 15.12
C ARG A 19 -1.57 -1.84 15.27
N GLU A 20 -1.27 -2.56 14.21
CA GLU A 20 -0.30 -3.65 14.25
C GLU A 20 1.11 -3.12 14.54
N ILE A 21 1.48 -1.96 13.97
CA ILE A 21 2.74 -1.26 14.26
C ILE A 21 2.74 -0.76 15.71
N ASP A 22 1.68 -0.05 16.12
CA ASP A 22 1.62 0.60 17.45
C ASP A 22 1.61 -0.40 18.60
N ASN A 23 1.10 -1.62 18.39
CA ASN A 23 1.08 -2.70 19.39
C ASN A 23 2.33 -3.61 19.33
N SER A 24 3.30 -3.32 18.47
CA SER A 24 4.48 -4.16 18.27
C SER A 24 5.66 -3.65 19.11
N ASP A 25 5.99 -4.39 20.17
CA ASP A 25 7.07 -4.05 21.11
C ASP A 25 8.41 -4.71 20.77
N ASP A 26 8.45 -5.61 19.77
CA ASP A 26 9.67 -6.31 19.37
C ASP A 26 10.18 -5.88 17.98
N LEU A 27 11.50 -5.71 17.90
CA LEU A 27 12.18 -5.23 16.71
C LEU A 27 12.03 -6.17 15.50
N ALA A 28 11.85 -7.48 15.73
CA ALA A 28 11.73 -8.44 14.63
C ALA A 28 10.36 -8.31 13.96
N SER A 29 9.28 -8.18 14.73
CA SER A 29 7.92 -7.94 14.24
C SER A 29 7.82 -6.61 13.50
N LEU A 30 8.37 -5.52 14.05
CA LEU A 30 8.42 -4.22 13.36
C LEU A 30 9.16 -4.31 12.02
N ARG A 31 10.28 -5.04 11.96
CA ARG A 31 11.01 -5.27 10.69
C ARG A 31 10.22 -6.10 9.70
N SER A 32 9.40 -7.05 10.16
CA SER A 32 8.53 -7.84 9.28
C SER A 32 7.46 -6.95 8.67
N ILE A 33 6.70 -6.23 9.50
CA ILE A 33 5.64 -5.32 9.06
C ILE A 33 6.18 -4.30 8.06
N ALA A 34 7.36 -3.71 8.34
CA ALA A 34 7.98 -2.76 7.43
C ALA A 34 8.31 -3.34 6.05
N LYS A 35 8.77 -4.61 5.99
CA LYS A 35 9.07 -5.30 4.73
C LYS A 35 7.79 -5.62 3.95
N ASP A 36 6.74 -6.04 4.66
CA ASP A 36 5.45 -6.35 4.04
C ASP A 36 4.82 -5.09 3.43
N LEU A 37 4.87 -3.97 4.16
CA LEU A 37 4.41 -2.66 3.64
C LEU A 37 5.25 -2.19 2.45
N LEU A 38 6.58 -2.37 2.48
CA LEU A 38 7.44 -2.03 1.35
C LEU A 38 7.10 -2.85 0.10
N LEU A 39 6.86 -4.16 0.26
CA LEU A 39 6.46 -5.01 -0.84
C LEU A 39 5.11 -4.60 -1.43
N ALA A 40 4.11 -4.36 -0.56
CA ALA A 40 2.78 -3.93 -0.98
C ALA A 40 2.84 -2.59 -1.74
N TRP A 41 3.65 -1.64 -1.27
CA TRP A 41 3.86 -0.38 -1.97
C TRP A 41 4.44 -0.58 -3.38
N LYS A 42 5.49 -1.42 -3.51
CA LYS A 42 6.09 -1.70 -4.83
C LYS A 42 5.16 -2.42 -5.78
N GLN A 43 4.30 -3.30 -5.28
CA GLN A 43 3.26 -3.94 -6.08
C GLN A 43 2.24 -2.92 -6.59
N GLN A 44 1.78 -1.99 -5.74
CA GLN A 44 0.86 -0.93 -6.14
C GLN A 44 1.49 0.04 -7.15
N GLU A 45 2.77 0.38 -6.98
CA GLU A 45 3.53 1.20 -7.93
C GLU A 45 3.59 0.53 -9.31
N ALA A 46 3.93 -0.78 -9.35
CA ALA A 46 3.98 -1.55 -10.58
C ALA A 46 2.61 -1.69 -11.26
N ALA A 47 1.55 -1.95 -10.49
CA ALA A 47 0.19 -2.05 -11.00
C ALA A 47 -0.29 -0.71 -11.60
N SER A 48 -0.01 0.40 -10.92
CA SER A 48 -0.35 1.74 -11.40
C SER A 48 0.40 2.06 -12.70
N ALA A 49 1.70 1.78 -12.75
CA ALA A 49 2.50 1.98 -13.96
C ALA A 49 2.01 1.13 -15.14
N TRP A 50 1.55 -0.10 -14.88
CA TRP A 50 0.98 -0.97 -15.90
C TRP A 50 -0.34 -0.41 -16.46
N ILE A 51 -1.27 0.04 -15.61
CA ILE A 51 -2.54 0.64 -16.03
C ILE A 51 -2.30 1.89 -16.90
N VAL A 52 -1.39 2.77 -16.47
CA VAL A 52 -1.05 3.99 -17.23
C VAL A 52 -0.47 3.65 -18.61
N ARG A 53 0.41 2.63 -18.68
CA ARG A 53 0.95 2.16 -19.96
C ARG A 53 -0.14 1.58 -20.86
N GLN A 54 -1.06 0.79 -20.32
CA GLN A 54 -2.17 0.23 -21.10
C GLN A 54 -3.05 1.34 -21.71
N GLN A 55 -3.44 2.34 -20.90
CA GLN A 55 -4.21 3.50 -21.39
C GLN A 55 -3.46 4.31 -22.46
N SER A 56 -2.14 4.43 -22.35
CA SER A 56 -1.32 5.15 -23.32
C SER A 56 -1.13 4.40 -24.65
N GLN A 57 -1.25 3.08 -24.65
CA GLN A 57 -1.08 2.23 -25.84
C GLN A 57 -2.38 2.01 -26.64
N GLY A 58 -3.50 2.64 -26.23
CA GLY A 58 -4.75 2.63 -26.99
C GLY A 58 -5.46 1.28 -27.08
N LEU A 59 -5.19 0.37 -26.15
CA LEU A 59 -5.97 -0.86 -25.92
C LEU A 59 -7.05 -0.61 -24.84
#